data_AF-A0A2E0FHX3-F1
#
_entry.id   AF-A0A2E0FHX3-F1
#
_cell.length_a   1.000
_cell.length_b   1.000
_cell.length_c   1.000
_cell.angle_alpha   90.00
_cell.angle_beta   90.00
_cell.angle_gamma   90.00
#
_symmetry.space_group_name_H-M   'P 1'
#
loop_
_entity.id
_entity.type
_entity.pdbx_description
1 polymer ?
#
loop_
_entity_poly.entity_id
_entity_poly.type
_entity_poly.pdbx_seq_one_letter_code
_entity_poly.pdbx_strand_id
1 'polypeptide(L)'
;MITRSIITSLLAFTCLSCFAQNWTGNVNSDWENPANWSGGALPTNDDVLLIDSLSNYTGNRSHPIITANSTFTPRKLTIENGGKLSIDGTAASLTVDGRNFEVNNAFSADFTTSLTISNGATLLILSDKKLKIKDGAICRLTGGTLLIEKDLDIDDGTFVMNESTGPSRIELNTEKNGKGKLKVKSLDRDSRFTAAAGSMLINAGDLFTIDMDGSRTGGLHNAIISIEGASVVNEGPTRFKNQIDDATIISVRSGSLELQGPVAAKSGSGKLDIRVTGGSLIFQDNLTLEPQDELAQTGNSEIRFQSTGSITNDGSINCTDGTVIFEGTTNLANNGQWQFNNLEIASGGILNQSTAGRVNVSGNWVNNGGTFSAGLNSTTFNGTTTQTIDVSANETFNDFTISASAVANIPATSEITIAGIEQIDGSLNNDGIVNFRTGYDNNVGLLSGDGT
;
A
#
# COMPACT_ATOMS: atom_id res chain seq x y z
N MET A 1 1.32 -0.19 -84.72
CA MET A 1 0.34 -1.08 -84.05
C MET A 1 1.09 -2.29 -83.51
N ILE A 2 1.63 -2.23 -82.28
CA ILE A 2 1.82 -3.37 -81.36
C ILE A 2 1.79 -2.78 -79.94
N THR A 3 0.73 -3.12 -79.22
CA THR A 3 0.42 -2.76 -77.83
C THR A 3 1.36 -3.48 -76.87
N ARG A 4 1.98 -2.75 -75.93
CA ARG A 4 2.64 -3.34 -74.75
C ARG A 4 1.62 -3.42 -73.62
N SER A 5 1.20 -4.64 -73.27
CA SER A 5 0.43 -4.90 -72.05
C SER A 5 1.31 -4.67 -70.82
N ILE A 6 0.94 -3.69 -70.01
CA ILE A 6 1.43 -3.55 -68.64
C ILE A 6 0.52 -4.44 -67.78
N ILE A 7 1.09 -5.51 -67.22
CA ILE A 7 0.45 -6.28 -66.16
C ILE A 7 0.57 -5.45 -64.88
N THR A 8 -0.53 -4.83 -64.46
CA THR A 8 -0.67 -4.27 -63.12
C THR A 8 -0.95 -5.42 -62.15
N SER A 9 0.07 -5.87 -61.42
CA SER A 9 -0.15 -6.71 -60.23
C SER A 9 -0.72 -5.83 -59.12
N LEU A 10 -2.01 -5.99 -58.83
CA LEU A 10 -2.65 -5.40 -57.65
C LEU A 10 -2.10 -6.13 -56.41
N LEU A 11 -1.10 -5.54 -55.77
CA LEU A 11 -0.63 -5.99 -54.46
C LEU A 11 -1.73 -5.61 -53.45
N ALA A 12 -2.60 -6.57 -53.14
CA ALA A 12 -3.59 -6.42 -52.07
C ALA A 12 -2.85 -6.37 -50.73
N PHE A 13 -2.52 -5.16 -50.28
CA PHE A 13 -2.29 -4.91 -48.86
C PHE A 13 -3.64 -5.10 -48.18
N THR A 14 -3.92 -6.30 -47.67
CA THR A 14 -4.96 -6.49 -46.65
C THR A 14 -4.47 -5.74 -45.41
N CYS A 15 -4.83 -4.47 -45.31
CA CYS A 15 -4.92 -3.81 -44.03
C CYS A 15 -5.88 -4.68 -43.20
N LEU A 16 -5.35 -5.46 -42.25
CA LEU A 16 -6.14 -6.16 -41.24
C LEU A 16 -6.83 -5.07 -40.43
N SER A 17 -8.00 -4.65 -40.88
CA SER A 17 -8.86 -3.74 -40.14
C SER A 17 -9.22 -4.47 -38.86
N CYS A 18 -8.78 -3.92 -37.73
CA CYS A 18 -9.31 -4.33 -36.44
C CYS A 18 -10.83 -4.16 -36.44
N PHE A 19 -11.57 -5.24 -36.21
CA PHE A 19 -13.00 -5.14 -36.07
C PHE A 19 -13.34 -4.99 -34.58
N ALA A 20 -14.29 -4.11 -34.28
CA ALA A 20 -14.88 -4.09 -32.97
C ALA A 20 -15.81 -5.31 -32.86
N GLN A 21 -15.60 -6.16 -31.87
CA GLN A 21 -16.44 -7.31 -31.59
C GLN A 21 -17.19 -7.08 -30.28
N ASN A 22 -18.51 -7.15 -30.34
CA ASN A 22 -19.38 -6.96 -29.18
C ASN A 22 -19.84 -8.31 -28.68
N TRP A 23 -19.75 -8.52 -27.38
CA TRP A 23 -20.42 -9.64 -26.74
C TRP A 23 -21.94 -9.43 -26.76
N THR A 24 -22.66 -10.41 -27.26
CA THR A 24 -24.12 -10.41 -27.38
C THR A 24 -24.80 -11.38 -26.42
N GLY A 25 -24.07 -12.37 -25.89
CA GLY A 25 -24.61 -13.38 -24.97
C GLY A 25 -25.80 -14.16 -25.53
N ASN A 26 -25.88 -14.29 -26.87
CA ASN A 26 -27.06 -14.74 -27.58
C ASN A 26 -27.47 -16.19 -27.23
N VAL A 27 -26.49 -17.07 -27.03
CA VAL A 27 -26.73 -18.50 -26.78
C VAL A 27 -26.46 -18.87 -25.33
N ASN A 28 -25.31 -18.49 -24.77
CA ASN A 28 -24.92 -18.83 -23.40
C ASN A 28 -23.77 -17.92 -22.91
N SER A 29 -23.16 -18.26 -21.78
CA SER A 29 -22.02 -17.54 -21.20
C SER A 29 -20.65 -17.94 -21.77
N ASP A 30 -20.56 -18.94 -22.63
CA ASP A 30 -19.28 -19.50 -23.05
C ASP A 30 -18.50 -18.54 -23.97
N TRP A 31 -17.37 -18.02 -23.48
CA TRP A 31 -16.49 -17.09 -24.19
C TRP A 31 -16.06 -17.59 -25.58
N GLU A 32 -15.88 -18.90 -25.70
CA GLU A 32 -15.39 -19.58 -26.90
C GLU A 32 -16.52 -20.02 -27.84
N ASN A 33 -17.75 -19.57 -27.60
CA ASN A 33 -18.87 -19.83 -28.50
C ASN A 33 -19.02 -18.67 -29.52
N PRO A 34 -18.77 -18.90 -30.83
CA PRO A 34 -18.85 -17.86 -31.86
C PRO A 34 -20.24 -17.21 -31.96
N ALA A 35 -21.30 -17.93 -31.61
CA ALA A 35 -22.66 -17.42 -31.67
C ALA A 35 -22.97 -16.35 -30.60
N ASN A 36 -22.09 -16.18 -29.60
CA ASN A 36 -22.21 -15.13 -28.59
C ASN A 36 -21.56 -13.80 -29.02
N TRP A 37 -20.85 -13.75 -30.14
CA TRP A 37 -20.15 -12.58 -30.63
C TRP A 37 -20.87 -11.93 -31.81
N SER A 38 -20.69 -10.62 -31.97
CA SER A 38 -21.25 -9.87 -33.09
C SER A 38 -20.76 -10.43 -34.44
N GLY A 39 -21.68 -10.82 -35.31
CA GLY A 39 -21.33 -11.46 -36.60
C GLY A 39 -21.24 -12.99 -36.53
N GLY A 40 -21.46 -13.61 -35.37
CA GLY A 40 -21.59 -15.06 -35.24
C GLY A 40 -20.29 -15.84 -35.48
N ALA A 41 -19.15 -15.21 -35.25
CA ALA A 41 -17.81 -15.78 -35.38
C ALA A 41 -16.97 -15.39 -34.16
N LEU A 42 -15.97 -16.21 -33.83
CA LEU A 42 -15.02 -15.87 -32.77
C LEU A 42 -14.21 -14.62 -33.16
N PRO A 43 -13.87 -13.77 -32.18
CA PRO A 43 -12.88 -12.72 -32.38
C PRO A 43 -11.54 -13.30 -32.85
N THR A 44 -10.79 -12.47 -33.56
CA THR A 44 -9.41 -12.74 -33.96
C THR A 44 -8.43 -12.06 -33.01
N ASN A 45 -7.16 -12.43 -33.10
CA ASN A 45 -6.11 -11.68 -32.43
C ASN A 45 -6.15 -10.21 -32.87
N ASP A 46 -5.84 -9.32 -31.94
CA ASP A 46 -5.84 -7.87 -32.09
C ASP A 46 -7.21 -7.18 -32.24
N ASP A 47 -8.31 -7.92 -32.16
CA ASP A 47 -9.64 -7.31 -32.16
C ASP A 47 -9.88 -6.47 -30.90
N VAL A 48 -10.81 -5.51 -31.02
CA VAL A 48 -11.23 -4.67 -29.90
C VAL A 48 -12.56 -5.20 -29.40
N LEU A 49 -12.59 -5.63 -28.15
CA LEU A 49 -13.75 -6.30 -27.58
C LEU A 49 -14.53 -5.37 -26.65
N LEU A 50 -15.85 -5.46 -26.71
CA LEU A 50 -16.77 -4.75 -25.84
C LEU A 50 -17.74 -5.72 -25.17
N ILE A 51 -17.80 -5.64 -23.84
CA ILE A 51 -18.80 -6.32 -23.00
C ILE A 51 -19.64 -5.24 -22.35
N ASP A 52 -20.90 -5.14 -22.77
CA ASP A 52 -21.82 -4.08 -22.32
C ASP A 52 -22.91 -4.66 -21.40
N SER A 53 -23.89 -3.83 -21.06
CA SER A 53 -25.10 -4.17 -20.31
C SER A 53 -25.95 -5.25 -20.98
N LEU A 54 -26.76 -5.96 -20.18
CA LEU A 54 -27.76 -6.91 -20.66
C LEU A 54 -28.78 -6.31 -21.64
N SER A 55 -28.95 -4.98 -21.64
CA SER A 55 -29.88 -4.31 -22.56
C SER A 55 -29.43 -4.42 -24.01
N ASN A 56 -28.12 -4.47 -24.24
CA ASN A 56 -27.49 -4.59 -25.57
C ASN A 56 -27.26 -6.05 -25.99
N TYR A 57 -27.59 -7.00 -25.13
CA TYR A 57 -27.50 -8.42 -25.44
C TYR A 57 -28.75 -8.92 -26.17
N THR A 58 -28.58 -9.95 -26.99
CA THR A 58 -29.66 -10.64 -27.69
C THR A 58 -29.89 -12.03 -27.08
N GLY A 59 -30.96 -12.72 -27.50
CA GLY A 59 -31.21 -14.12 -27.13
C GLY A 59 -31.23 -14.36 -25.62
N ASN A 60 -30.39 -15.30 -25.15
CA ASN A 60 -30.30 -15.72 -23.75
C ASN A 60 -29.66 -14.69 -22.81
N ARG A 61 -29.11 -13.60 -23.34
CA ARG A 61 -28.58 -12.46 -22.57
C ARG A 61 -27.70 -12.87 -21.40
N SER A 62 -26.70 -13.69 -21.67
CA SER A 62 -25.78 -14.20 -20.65
C SER A 62 -24.46 -13.45 -20.69
N HIS A 63 -23.92 -13.05 -19.53
CA HIS A 63 -22.58 -12.46 -19.44
C HIS A 63 -21.48 -13.51 -19.70
N PRO A 64 -20.33 -13.11 -20.28
CA PRO A 64 -19.25 -14.02 -20.60
C PRO A 64 -18.55 -14.62 -19.38
N ILE A 65 -18.21 -15.90 -19.50
CA ILE A 65 -17.37 -16.66 -18.58
C ILE A 65 -16.28 -17.37 -19.40
N ILE A 66 -15.03 -17.16 -19.01
CA ILE A 66 -13.85 -17.86 -19.54
C ILE A 66 -13.55 -19.00 -18.56
N THR A 67 -13.65 -20.25 -19.03
CA THR A 67 -13.40 -21.46 -18.20
C THR A 67 -12.18 -22.27 -18.65
N ALA A 68 -11.57 -21.88 -19.76
CA ALA A 68 -10.38 -22.47 -20.35
C ALA A 68 -9.50 -21.36 -20.95
N ASN A 69 -8.33 -21.71 -21.48
CA ASN A 69 -7.45 -20.73 -22.11
C ASN A 69 -8.13 -20.09 -23.33
N SER A 70 -8.20 -18.76 -23.36
CA SER A 70 -8.75 -17.99 -24.47
C SER A 70 -8.03 -18.32 -25.77
N THR A 71 -8.77 -18.61 -26.84
CA THR A 71 -8.17 -18.98 -28.14
C THR A 71 -7.67 -17.79 -28.95
N PHE A 72 -7.96 -16.57 -28.50
CA PHE A 72 -7.54 -15.31 -29.09
C PHE A 72 -7.03 -14.32 -28.03
N THR A 73 -6.17 -13.41 -28.47
CA THR A 73 -5.59 -12.32 -27.67
C THR A 73 -6.15 -10.99 -28.17
N PRO A 74 -7.14 -10.40 -27.49
CA PRO A 74 -7.67 -9.10 -27.89
C PRO A 74 -6.65 -7.98 -27.72
N ARG A 75 -6.69 -7.01 -28.64
CA ARG A 75 -5.87 -5.80 -28.51
C ARG A 75 -6.37 -4.90 -27.40
N LYS A 76 -7.69 -4.81 -27.24
CA LYS A 76 -8.36 -4.02 -26.21
C LYS A 76 -9.56 -4.80 -25.72
N LEU A 77 -9.82 -4.75 -24.42
CA LEU A 77 -11.07 -5.19 -23.84
C LEU A 77 -11.68 -4.06 -23.01
N THR A 78 -12.95 -3.78 -23.24
CA THR A 78 -13.74 -2.85 -22.42
C THR A 78 -14.95 -3.58 -21.86
N ILE A 79 -15.14 -3.51 -20.55
CA ILE A 79 -16.40 -3.89 -19.88
C ILE A 79 -17.06 -2.59 -19.44
N GLU A 80 -18.32 -2.38 -19.79
CA GLU A 80 -19.02 -1.16 -19.44
C GLU A 80 -20.51 -1.31 -19.13
N ASN A 81 -21.07 -0.26 -18.52
CA ASN A 81 -22.49 -0.05 -18.29
C ASN A 81 -23.23 -1.22 -17.62
N GLY A 82 -22.61 -1.87 -16.63
CA GLY A 82 -23.19 -3.03 -15.96
C GLY A 82 -22.83 -4.38 -16.62
N GLY A 83 -22.00 -4.37 -17.66
CA GLY A 83 -21.37 -5.55 -18.21
C GLY A 83 -20.52 -6.29 -17.19
N LYS A 84 -20.41 -7.61 -17.34
CA LYS A 84 -19.66 -8.46 -16.41
C LYS A 84 -18.81 -9.47 -17.15
N LEU A 85 -17.60 -9.72 -16.68
CA LEU A 85 -16.74 -10.81 -17.14
C LEU A 85 -16.27 -11.63 -15.95
N SER A 86 -16.34 -12.96 -16.09
CA SER A 86 -15.73 -13.91 -15.16
C SER A 86 -14.63 -14.70 -15.87
N ILE A 87 -13.46 -14.80 -15.25
CA ILE A 87 -12.38 -15.72 -15.66
C ILE A 87 -12.23 -16.71 -14.51
N ASP A 88 -12.63 -17.95 -14.75
CA ASP A 88 -12.92 -18.88 -13.67
C ASP A 88 -12.40 -20.29 -13.94
N GLY A 89 -11.56 -20.78 -13.03
CA GLY A 89 -11.01 -22.13 -13.07
C GLY A 89 -9.52 -22.17 -13.42
N THR A 90 -8.84 -23.24 -13.00
CA THR A 90 -7.37 -23.35 -13.05
C THR A 90 -6.80 -23.42 -14.46
N ALA A 91 -7.63 -23.76 -15.45
CA ALA A 91 -7.26 -23.78 -16.87
C ALA A 91 -7.67 -22.48 -17.59
N ALA A 92 -8.40 -21.58 -16.93
CA ALA A 92 -8.91 -20.36 -17.53
C ALA A 92 -7.81 -19.30 -17.59
N SER A 93 -7.58 -18.77 -18.79
CA SER A 93 -6.66 -17.65 -18.97
C SER A 93 -7.10 -16.69 -20.06
N LEU A 94 -6.83 -15.41 -19.84
CA LEU A 94 -7.01 -14.36 -20.83
C LEU A 94 -5.75 -13.50 -20.90
N THR A 95 -5.30 -13.20 -22.11
CA THR A 95 -4.24 -12.23 -22.37
C THR A 95 -4.84 -11.06 -23.14
N VAL A 96 -4.65 -9.83 -22.65
CA VAL A 96 -4.97 -8.60 -23.40
C VAL A 96 -3.66 -7.93 -23.77
N ASP A 97 -3.43 -7.70 -25.07
CA ASP A 97 -2.13 -7.24 -25.57
C ASP A 97 -2.26 -6.09 -26.57
N GLY A 98 -1.74 -4.91 -26.22
CA GLY A 98 -1.60 -3.78 -27.15
C GLY A 98 -2.42 -2.53 -26.82
N ARG A 99 -3.48 -2.61 -26.01
CA ARG A 99 -4.19 -1.47 -25.38
C ARG A 99 -4.66 -1.83 -23.97
N ASN A 100 -5.08 -0.82 -23.21
CA ASN A 100 -5.55 -1.01 -21.84
C ASN A 100 -6.83 -1.87 -21.80
N PHE A 101 -6.94 -2.68 -20.75
CA PHE A 101 -8.19 -3.29 -20.34
C PHE A 101 -8.92 -2.30 -19.43
N GLU A 102 -10.13 -1.89 -19.82
CA GLU A 102 -10.94 -0.92 -19.09
C GLU A 102 -12.21 -1.57 -18.52
N VAL A 103 -12.45 -1.43 -17.22
CA VAL A 103 -13.70 -1.78 -16.53
C VAL A 103 -14.32 -0.48 -16.06
N ASN A 104 -15.39 -0.03 -16.73
CA ASN A 104 -15.91 1.33 -16.60
C ASN A 104 -17.41 1.33 -16.27
N ASN A 105 -17.84 2.03 -15.23
CA ASN A 105 -19.26 2.11 -14.86
C ASN A 105 -19.90 3.50 -15.08
N ALA A 106 -19.30 4.37 -15.89
CA ALA A 106 -19.70 5.76 -16.09
C ALA A 106 -21.19 5.99 -16.47
N PHE A 107 -21.80 5.09 -17.27
CA PHE A 107 -23.17 5.28 -17.77
C PHE A 107 -24.22 4.35 -17.16
N SER A 108 -23.91 3.70 -16.03
CA SER A 108 -24.84 2.79 -15.35
C SER A 108 -24.93 3.07 -13.86
N ALA A 109 -26.00 3.76 -13.45
CA ALA A 109 -26.30 4.01 -12.04
C ALA A 109 -26.90 2.78 -11.33
N ASP A 110 -27.60 1.92 -12.08
CA ASP A 110 -28.44 0.85 -11.52
C ASP A 110 -27.74 -0.51 -11.44
N PHE A 111 -26.70 -0.71 -12.27
CA PHE A 111 -25.94 -1.95 -12.33
C PHE A 111 -24.45 -1.66 -12.24
N THR A 112 -23.71 -2.53 -11.55
CA THR A 112 -22.26 -2.41 -11.41
C THR A 112 -21.55 -3.19 -12.51
N THR A 113 -20.73 -2.49 -13.31
CA THR A 113 -19.75 -3.11 -14.20
C THR A 113 -18.70 -3.86 -13.38
N SER A 114 -18.41 -5.12 -13.72
CA SER A 114 -17.45 -5.90 -12.94
C SER A 114 -16.58 -6.89 -13.71
N LEU A 115 -15.36 -7.09 -13.22
CA LEU A 115 -14.44 -8.17 -13.58
C LEU A 115 -14.23 -9.08 -12.37
N THR A 116 -14.28 -10.40 -12.56
CA THR A 116 -13.93 -11.39 -11.53
C THR A 116 -12.91 -12.38 -12.08
N ILE A 117 -11.86 -12.65 -11.32
CA ILE A 117 -10.81 -13.64 -11.61
C ILE A 117 -10.76 -14.60 -10.42
N SER A 118 -11.02 -15.89 -10.63
CA SER A 118 -11.26 -16.85 -9.55
C SER A 118 -10.77 -18.27 -9.84
N ASN A 119 -10.74 -19.10 -8.80
CA ASN A 119 -10.49 -20.55 -8.87
C ASN A 119 -9.23 -20.96 -9.67
N GLY A 120 -8.14 -20.21 -9.50
CA GLY A 120 -6.84 -20.44 -10.13
C GLY A 120 -6.69 -19.83 -11.53
N ALA A 121 -7.67 -19.06 -12.00
CA ALA A 121 -7.62 -18.40 -13.30
C ALA A 121 -6.49 -17.37 -13.39
N THR A 122 -6.03 -17.09 -14.61
CA THR A 122 -4.96 -16.11 -14.88
C THR A 122 -5.40 -15.02 -15.85
N LEU A 123 -5.16 -13.76 -15.50
CA LEU A 123 -5.27 -12.61 -16.41
C LEU A 123 -3.90 -11.99 -16.64
N LEU A 124 -3.52 -11.81 -17.91
CA LEU A 124 -2.31 -11.13 -18.33
C LEU A 124 -2.65 -9.86 -19.12
N ILE A 125 -1.98 -8.76 -18.80
CA ILE A 125 -2.09 -7.50 -19.53
C ILE A 125 -0.68 -7.07 -19.96
N LEU A 126 -0.44 -7.14 -21.27
CA LEU A 126 0.89 -7.04 -21.87
C LEU A 126 1.06 -5.78 -22.74
N SER A 127 2.24 -5.65 -23.34
CA SER A 127 2.72 -4.52 -24.13
C SER A 127 2.64 -3.19 -23.39
N ASP A 128 3.11 -3.11 -22.15
CA ASP A 128 3.11 -1.84 -21.38
C ASP A 128 1.69 -1.27 -21.17
N LYS A 129 0.70 -2.15 -20.94
CA LYS A 129 -0.70 -1.76 -20.76
C LYS A 129 -1.22 -1.99 -19.36
N LYS A 130 -2.34 -1.33 -19.09
CA LYS A 130 -2.93 -1.16 -17.75
C LYS A 130 -4.23 -1.92 -17.64
N LEU A 131 -4.55 -2.33 -16.42
CA LEU A 131 -5.94 -2.51 -16.00
C LEU A 131 -6.45 -1.18 -15.45
N LYS A 132 -7.57 -0.68 -15.99
CA LYS A 132 -8.25 0.51 -15.48
C LYS A 132 -9.61 0.15 -14.90
N ILE A 133 -9.89 0.60 -13.69
CA ILE A 133 -11.17 0.38 -13.00
C ILE A 133 -11.74 1.75 -12.68
N LYS A 134 -12.89 2.07 -13.25
CA LYS A 134 -13.42 3.43 -13.22
C LYS A 134 -14.87 3.56 -12.79
N ASP A 135 -15.20 4.74 -12.25
CA ASP A 135 -16.57 5.27 -12.19
C ASP A 135 -17.56 4.37 -11.41
N GLY A 136 -17.09 3.72 -10.35
CA GLY A 136 -17.83 2.80 -9.49
C GLY A 136 -17.73 1.32 -9.90
N ALA A 137 -16.95 0.99 -10.93
CA ALA A 137 -16.70 -0.38 -11.33
C ALA A 137 -15.96 -1.18 -10.24
N ILE A 138 -16.19 -2.50 -10.24
CA ILE A 138 -15.57 -3.40 -9.26
C ILE A 138 -14.77 -4.51 -9.97
N CYS A 139 -13.50 -4.66 -9.60
CA CYS A 139 -12.70 -5.83 -9.93
C CYS A 139 -12.51 -6.70 -8.68
N ARG A 140 -12.67 -8.01 -8.82
CA ARG A 140 -12.44 -9.00 -7.77
C ARG A 140 -11.40 -10.03 -8.20
N LEU A 141 -10.41 -10.23 -7.35
CA LEU A 141 -9.46 -11.34 -7.46
C LEU A 141 -9.72 -12.25 -6.26
N THR A 142 -10.21 -13.46 -6.54
CA THR A 142 -10.63 -14.39 -5.49
C THR A 142 -10.02 -15.74 -5.77
N GLY A 143 -8.74 -15.91 -5.49
CA GLY A 143 -8.01 -17.15 -5.74
C GLY A 143 -7.45 -17.30 -7.14
N GLY A 144 -7.03 -16.22 -7.81
CA GLY A 144 -6.44 -16.26 -9.15
C GLY A 144 -5.14 -15.45 -9.26
N THR A 145 -4.58 -15.36 -10.46
CA THR A 145 -3.36 -14.59 -10.75
C THR A 145 -3.64 -13.44 -11.70
N LEU A 146 -3.16 -12.24 -11.35
CA LEU A 146 -3.21 -11.04 -12.18
C LEU A 146 -1.78 -10.55 -12.45
N LEU A 147 -1.39 -10.55 -13.71
CA LEU A 147 -0.08 -10.06 -14.18
C LEU A 147 -0.29 -8.84 -15.07
N ILE A 148 0.36 -7.73 -14.73
CA ILE A 148 0.23 -6.47 -15.48
C ILE A 148 1.62 -5.92 -15.73
N GLU A 149 1.98 -5.71 -16.99
CA GLU A 149 3.30 -5.14 -17.34
C GLU A 149 3.43 -3.67 -16.95
N LYS A 150 2.32 -2.95 -16.81
CA LYS A 150 2.29 -1.56 -16.39
C LYS A 150 1.46 -1.34 -15.12
N ASP A 151 0.33 -0.63 -15.21
CA ASP A 151 -0.37 -0.11 -14.02
C ASP A 151 -1.65 -0.89 -13.71
N LEU A 152 -1.91 -1.04 -12.42
CA LEU A 152 -3.27 -1.16 -11.92
C LEU A 152 -3.77 0.25 -11.56
N ASP A 153 -4.70 0.79 -12.35
CA ASP A 153 -5.21 2.15 -12.23
C ASP A 153 -6.68 2.13 -11.76
N ILE A 154 -6.93 2.60 -10.55
CA ILE A 154 -8.25 2.69 -9.93
C ILE A 154 -8.63 4.18 -9.87
N ASP A 155 -9.68 4.59 -10.56
CA ASP A 155 -10.15 5.98 -10.68
C ASP A 155 -11.66 6.04 -10.42
N ASP A 156 -12.04 6.38 -9.19
CA ASP A 156 -13.40 6.20 -8.64
C ASP A 156 -13.89 4.74 -8.62
N GLY A 157 -12.97 3.77 -8.58
CA GLY A 157 -13.25 2.34 -8.67
C GLY A 157 -13.00 1.55 -7.39
N THR A 158 -13.25 0.24 -7.44
CA THR A 158 -12.90 -0.67 -6.34
C THR A 158 -12.21 -1.93 -6.85
N PHE A 159 -11.07 -2.27 -6.27
CA PHE A 159 -10.39 -3.54 -6.43
C PHE A 159 -10.39 -4.30 -5.10
N VAL A 160 -10.80 -5.57 -5.12
CA VAL A 160 -10.84 -6.42 -3.93
C VAL A 160 -10.09 -7.73 -4.18
N MET A 161 -9.12 -8.04 -3.33
CA MET A 161 -8.62 -9.40 -3.14
C MET A 161 -9.33 -10.03 -1.95
N ASN A 162 -10.05 -11.12 -2.16
CA ASN A 162 -10.59 -11.92 -1.07
C ASN A 162 -10.46 -13.41 -1.42
N GLU A 163 -9.73 -14.17 -0.62
CA GLU A 163 -9.30 -15.54 -0.92
C GLU A 163 -10.40 -16.59 -0.80
N SER A 164 -11.63 -16.22 -1.15
CA SER A 164 -12.81 -17.06 -1.02
C SER A 164 -12.74 -18.34 -1.84
N THR A 165 -11.87 -18.42 -2.86
CA THR A 165 -11.73 -19.62 -3.71
C THR A 165 -10.30 -20.15 -3.87
N GLY A 166 -9.34 -19.62 -3.11
CA GLY A 166 -7.92 -19.99 -3.20
C GLY A 166 -7.01 -18.78 -2.99
N PRO A 167 -5.68 -18.93 -3.13
CA PRO A 167 -4.73 -17.82 -3.01
C PRO A 167 -4.69 -16.94 -4.27
N SER A 168 -4.61 -15.64 -4.05
CA SER A 168 -4.55 -14.59 -5.04
C SER A 168 -3.14 -14.05 -5.13
N ARG A 169 -2.71 -13.81 -6.37
CA ARG A 169 -1.41 -13.22 -6.66
C ARG A 169 -1.57 -12.06 -7.63
N ILE A 170 -0.98 -10.92 -7.27
CA ILE A 170 -0.80 -9.78 -8.18
C ILE A 170 0.69 -9.58 -8.40
N GLU A 171 1.07 -9.38 -9.65
CA GLU A 171 2.38 -8.82 -9.99
C GLU A 171 2.21 -7.68 -10.97
N LEU A 172 2.69 -6.50 -10.56
CA LEU A 172 2.77 -5.33 -11.41
C LEU A 172 4.20 -5.15 -11.92
N ASN A 173 4.32 -4.48 -13.07
CA ASN A 173 5.60 -4.22 -13.72
C ASN A 173 6.40 -5.50 -13.99
N THR A 174 5.73 -6.53 -14.53
CA THR A 174 6.34 -7.86 -14.76
C THR A 174 7.53 -7.86 -15.72
N GLU A 175 7.60 -6.89 -16.64
CA GLU A 175 8.77 -6.72 -17.51
C GLU A 175 9.96 -6.03 -16.82
N LYS A 176 9.74 -5.49 -15.61
CA LYS A 176 10.74 -4.72 -14.85
C LYS A 176 11.32 -3.55 -15.66
N ASN A 177 10.50 -2.97 -16.54
CA ASN A 177 10.91 -1.89 -17.44
C ASN A 177 10.79 -0.50 -16.79
N GLY A 178 10.45 -0.48 -15.50
CA GLY A 178 10.39 0.73 -14.70
C GLY A 178 9.12 1.56 -14.93
N LYS A 179 7.99 0.97 -15.35
CA LYS A 179 6.79 1.77 -15.69
C LYS A 179 5.53 1.43 -14.91
N GLY A 180 5.51 0.36 -14.13
CA GLY A 180 4.29 -0.09 -13.46
C GLY A 180 4.06 0.53 -12.09
N LYS A 181 2.79 0.79 -11.79
CA LYS A 181 2.31 1.43 -10.57
C LYS A 181 1.01 0.82 -10.09
N LEU A 182 0.82 0.80 -8.78
CA LEU A 182 -0.52 0.84 -8.19
C LEU A 182 -0.95 2.30 -8.09
N LYS A 183 -1.97 2.68 -8.87
CA LYS A 183 -2.54 4.02 -8.83
C LYS A 183 -3.96 3.97 -8.27
N VAL A 184 -4.20 4.73 -7.20
CA VAL A 184 -5.51 4.84 -6.55
C VAL A 184 -5.90 6.30 -6.50
N LYS A 185 -6.89 6.68 -7.30
CA LYS A 185 -7.29 8.07 -7.50
C LYS A 185 -8.78 8.25 -7.29
N SER A 186 -9.16 9.24 -6.51
CA SER A 186 -10.55 9.60 -6.26
C SER A 186 -10.84 10.97 -6.85
N LEU A 187 -12.02 11.14 -7.44
CA LEU A 187 -12.54 12.42 -7.92
C LEU A 187 -13.95 12.63 -7.37
N ASP A 188 -14.90 11.77 -7.75
CA ASP A 188 -16.32 11.90 -7.41
C ASP A 188 -16.79 10.81 -6.44
N ARG A 189 -15.94 9.82 -6.14
CA ARG A 189 -16.22 8.71 -5.24
C ARG A 189 -14.94 8.25 -4.55
N ASP A 190 -15.08 7.51 -3.45
CA ASP A 190 -13.91 6.85 -2.85
C ASP A 190 -13.39 5.77 -3.79
N SER A 191 -12.08 5.78 -4.03
CA SER A 191 -11.37 4.67 -4.65
C SER A 191 -10.74 3.76 -3.63
N ARG A 192 -10.87 2.45 -3.86
CA ARG A 192 -10.43 1.44 -2.90
C ARG A 192 -9.62 0.35 -3.55
N PHE A 193 -8.46 0.07 -3.00
CA PHE A 193 -7.77 -1.20 -3.12
C PHE A 193 -7.81 -1.90 -1.76
N THR A 194 -8.44 -3.08 -1.70
CA THR A 194 -8.51 -3.88 -0.47
C THR A 194 -7.89 -5.24 -0.71
N ALA A 195 -6.90 -5.61 0.09
CA ALA A 195 -6.25 -6.91 0.03
C ALA A 195 -6.46 -7.68 1.34
N ALA A 196 -7.52 -8.50 1.37
CA ALA A 196 -7.88 -9.26 2.57
C ALA A 196 -6.98 -10.46 2.84
N ALA A 197 -6.35 -10.99 1.80
CA ALA A 197 -5.27 -11.96 1.87
C ALA A 197 -4.60 -12.06 0.49
N GLY A 198 -3.58 -12.92 0.40
CA GLY A 198 -2.82 -13.15 -0.84
C GLY A 198 -1.50 -12.42 -0.86
N SER A 199 -0.93 -12.33 -2.05
CA SER A 199 0.35 -11.66 -2.28
C SER A 199 0.27 -10.66 -3.41
N MET A 200 0.94 -9.53 -3.21
CA MET A 200 1.13 -8.54 -4.26
C MET A 200 2.59 -8.11 -4.28
N LEU A 201 3.18 -8.13 -5.47
CA LEU A 201 4.48 -7.53 -5.74
C LEU A 201 4.31 -6.40 -6.74
N ILE A 202 4.82 -5.22 -6.39
CA ILE A 202 5.01 -4.11 -7.30
C ILE A 202 6.52 -4.04 -7.57
N ASN A 203 6.97 -4.63 -8.68
CA ASN A 203 8.38 -4.58 -9.04
C ASN A 203 8.83 -3.13 -9.24
N ALA A 204 10.08 -2.81 -8.90
CA ALA A 204 10.63 -1.46 -8.93
C ALA A 204 10.31 -0.79 -10.28
N GLY A 205 9.44 0.21 -10.22
CA GLY A 205 8.82 0.85 -11.37
C GLY A 205 9.41 2.23 -11.66
N ASP A 206 8.53 3.13 -12.08
CA ASP A 206 8.83 4.54 -12.32
C ASP A 206 9.23 5.23 -11.00
N LEU A 207 9.55 6.54 -11.05
CA LEU A 207 9.80 7.36 -9.86
C LEU A 207 8.77 7.23 -8.71
N PHE A 208 7.54 6.79 -8.97
CA PHE A 208 6.49 6.56 -7.96
C PHE A 208 5.72 5.29 -8.32
N THR A 209 5.79 4.27 -7.48
CA THR A 209 5.25 2.91 -7.72
C THR A 209 3.92 2.67 -7.00
N ILE A 210 3.73 3.30 -5.85
CA ILE A 210 2.40 3.56 -5.29
C ILE A 210 2.11 5.06 -5.49
N ASP A 211 1.00 5.36 -6.15
CA ASP A 211 0.58 6.71 -6.50
C ASP A 211 -0.87 6.92 -6.05
N MET A 212 -1.07 7.67 -4.97
CA MET A 212 -2.38 7.91 -4.37
C MET A 212 -2.80 9.37 -4.50
N ASP A 213 -4.05 9.61 -4.89
CA ASP A 213 -4.60 10.95 -5.11
C ASP A 213 -6.05 11.00 -4.62
N GLY A 214 -6.33 11.80 -3.58
CA GLY A 214 -7.69 12.03 -3.08
C GLY A 214 -8.50 12.95 -4.00
N SER A 215 -9.78 13.21 -3.65
CA SER A 215 -10.63 14.07 -4.49
C SER A 215 -10.14 15.51 -4.51
N ARG A 216 -9.69 15.94 -5.69
CA ARG A 216 -9.35 17.32 -6.04
C ARG A 216 -10.44 18.37 -5.70
N THR A 217 -11.67 17.96 -5.37
CA THR A 217 -12.82 18.85 -5.16
C THR A 217 -13.37 18.74 -3.73
N GLY A 218 -12.72 19.44 -2.79
CA GLY A 218 -13.28 19.73 -1.47
C GLY A 218 -13.17 18.60 -0.44
N GLY A 219 -12.22 17.67 -0.58
CA GLY A 219 -11.91 16.68 0.47
C GLY A 219 -12.99 15.64 0.74
N LEU A 220 -13.98 15.47 -0.15
CA LEU A 220 -15.14 14.61 0.08
C LEU A 220 -14.87 13.12 -0.12
N HIS A 221 -13.83 12.76 -0.87
CA HIS A 221 -13.55 11.37 -1.23
C HIS A 221 -12.09 10.99 -1.06
N ASN A 222 -11.89 9.76 -0.60
CA ASN A 222 -10.59 9.24 -0.19
C ASN A 222 -10.10 8.19 -1.19
N ALA A 223 -8.82 8.29 -1.57
CA ALA A 223 -8.10 7.15 -2.11
C ALA A 223 -7.60 6.29 -0.96
N ILE A 224 -7.97 5.01 -0.96
CA ILE A 224 -7.76 4.09 0.16
C ILE A 224 -7.02 2.83 -0.33
N ILE A 225 -5.93 2.49 0.35
CA ILE A 225 -5.30 1.17 0.30
C ILE A 225 -5.51 0.52 1.67
N SER A 226 -6.16 -0.65 1.70
CA SER A 226 -6.39 -1.42 2.93
C SER A 226 -5.77 -2.81 2.83
N ILE A 227 -4.80 -3.09 3.69
CA ILE A 227 -4.16 -4.40 3.83
C ILE A 227 -4.78 -5.08 5.06
N GLU A 228 -5.54 -6.15 4.83
CA GLU A 228 -6.35 -6.80 5.87
C GLU A 228 -5.97 -8.26 6.07
N GLY A 229 -4.82 -8.67 5.52
CA GLY A 229 -4.25 -10.02 5.67
C GLY A 229 -3.30 -10.44 4.55
N ALA A 230 -3.15 -9.61 3.51
CA ALA A 230 -2.21 -9.87 2.41
C ALA A 230 -0.76 -9.54 2.80
N SER A 231 0.19 -10.11 2.05
CA SER A 231 1.60 -9.69 2.02
C SER A 231 1.82 -8.84 0.77
N VAL A 232 2.06 -7.54 0.96
CA VAL A 232 2.28 -6.59 -0.14
C VAL A 232 3.69 -6.02 -0.07
N VAL A 233 4.43 -6.16 -1.16
CA VAL A 233 5.76 -5.58 -1.32
C VAL A 233 5.72 -4.54 -2.43
N ASN A 234 6.15 -3.33 -2.09
CA ASN A 234 6.38 -2.26 -3.04
C ASN A 234 7.89 -1.98 -3.13
N GLU A 235 8.53 -2.37 -4.23
CA GLU A 235 9.98 -2.22 -4.40
C GLU A 235 10.41 -0.77 -4.70
N GLY A 236 9.49 0.10 -5.13
CA GLY A 236 9.81 1.47 -5.50
C GLY A 236 9.29 2.54 -4.53
N PRO A 237 9.42 3.83 -4.89
CA PRO A 237 8.97 4.94 -4.04
C PRO A 237 7.45 5.00 -3.92
N THR A 238 6.97 5.46 -2.77
CA THR A 238 5.54 5.71 -2.50
C THR A 238 5.29 7.21 -2.45
N ARG A 239 4.32 7.69 -3.24
CA ARG A 239 3.97 9.11 -3.28
C ARG A 239 2.47 9.36 -3.16
N PHE A 240 2.15 10.35 -2.35
CA PHE A 240 0.81 10.90 -2.18
C PHE A 240 0.73 12.24 -2.92
N LYS A 241 -0.34 12.46 -3.69
CA LYS A 241 -0.52 13.62 -4.60
C LYS A 241 -1.79 14.42 -4.33
N ASN A 242 -2.45 14.10 -3.24
CA ASN A 242 -3.69 14.70 -2.75
C ASN A 242 -3.57 16.23 -2.60
N GLN A 243 -4.68 16.97 -2.62
CA GLN A 243 -4.69 18.43 -2.37
C GLN A 243 -4.81 18.74 -0.88
N ILE A 244 -4.54 19.98 -0.44
CA ILE A 244 -4.45 20.39 0.98
C ILE A 244 -5.58 19.85 1.88
N ASP A 245 -6.81 19.71 1.36
CA ASP A 245 -7.99 19.27 2.11
C ASP A 245 -8.32 17.77 1.95
N ASP A 246 -7.51 17.02 1.22
CA ASP A 246 -7.78 15.64 0.84
C ASP A 246 -7.04 14.67 1.77
N ALA A 247 -7.71 13.58 2.17
CA ALA A 247 -7.07 12.48 2.88
C ALA A 247 -6.81 11.30 1.93
N THR A 248 -5.54 10.89 1.84
CA THR A 248 -5.15 9.58 1.31
C THR A 248 -4.85 8.66 2.47
N ILE A 249 -5.46 7.47 2.46
CA ILE A 249 -5.41 6.55 3.60
C ILE A 249 -4.71 5.26 3.18
N ILE A 250 -3.59 4.96 3.84
CA ILE A 250 -3.05 3.59 3.89
C ILE A 250 -3.43 2.99 5.24
N SER A 251 -4.12 1.86 5.22
CA SER A 251 -4.49 1.13 6.42
C SER A 251 -3.87 -0.26 6.40
N VAL A 252 -3.12 -0.60 7.44
CA VAL A 252 -2.66 -1.97 7.72
C VAL A 252 -3.41 -2.46 8.95
N ARG A 253 -4.27 -3.46 8.74
CA ARG A 253 -5.15 -4.05 9.77
C ARG A 253 -4.70 -5.45 10.16
N SER A 254 -4.12 -6.17 9.21
CA SER A 254 -3.39 -7.42 9.43
C SER A 254 -2.51 -7.70 8.20
N GLY A 255 -1.74 -8.79 8.20
CA GLY A 255 -0.78 -9.06 7.12
C GLY A 255 0.42 -8.10 7.17
N SER A 256 1.02 -7.84 6.02
CA SER A 256 2.20 -6.97 5.91
C SER A 256 2.16 -6.05 4.70
N LEU A 257 2.65 -4.82 4.89
CA LEU A 257 3.00 -3.89 3.83
C LEU A 257 4.47 -3.51 3.96
N GLU A 258 5.28 -3.87 2.97
CA GLU A 258 6.69 -3.50 2.88
C GLU A 258 6.88 -2.43 1.81
N LEU A 259 7.44 -1.29 2.21
CA LEU A 259 7.76 -0.14 1.38
C LEU A 259 9.28 -0.03 1.27
N GLN A 260 9.83 -0.49 0.14
CA GLN A 260 11.28 -0.56 -0.02
C GLN A 260 11.91 0.74 -0.52
N GLY A 261 11.15 1.55 -1.25
CA GLY A 261 11.57 2.90 -1.65
C GLY A 261 11.08 3.98 -0.68
N PRO A 262 11.54 5.23 -0.87
CA PRO A 262 11.19 6.33 0.02
C PRO A 262 9.69 6.63 -0.02
N VAL A 263 9.17 7.06 1.14
CA VAL A 263 7.76 7.37 1.36
C VAL A 263 7.63 8.84 1.68
N ALA A 264 6.95 9.60 0.82
CA ALA A 264 6.75 11.02 1.03
C ALA A 264 5.47 11.54 0.36
N ALA A 265 4.86 12.55 0.97
CA ALA A 265 3.88 13.37 0.29
C ALA A 265 4.55 14.24 -0.80
N LYS A 266 3.79 14.66 -1.81
CA LYS A 266 4.25 15.62 -2.81
C LYS A 266 4.31 17.00 -2.17
N SER A 267 5.41 17.75 -2.29
CA SER A 267 5.46 19.12 -1.72
C SER A 267 4.20 19.95 -2.01
N GLY A 268 3.52 20.42 -0.97
CA GLY A 268 2.28 21.19 -1.07
C GLY A 268 1.04 20.36 -1.42
N SER A 269 1.06 19.06 -1.14
CA SER A 269 -0.10 18.16 -1.18
C SER A 269 -0.93 18.24 0.10
N GLY A 270 -2.00 17.46 0.18
CA GLY A 270 -2.77 17.22 1.39
C GLY A 270 -2.09 16.30 2.37
N LYS A 271 -2.92 15.77 3.27
CA LYS A 271 -2.55 14.85 4.34
C LYS A 271 -2.27 13.42 3.86
N LEU A 272 -1.06 12.93 4.12
CA LEU A 272 -0.75 11.51 4.23
C LEU A 272 -1.30 10.98 5.57
N ASP A 273 -2.22 10.02 5.53
CA ASP A 273 -2.75 9.35 6.73
C ASP A 273 -2.43 7.85 6.64
N ILE A 274 -1.47 7.40 7.46
CA ILE A 274 -1.10 5.99 7.58
C ILE A 274 -1.60 5.47 8.92
N ARG A 275 -2.39 4.40 8.89
CA ARG A 275 -2.98 3.79 10.08
C ARG A 275 -2.60 2.32 10.19
N VAL A 276 -1.87 1.99 11.24
CA VAL A 276 -1.46 0.62 11.54
C VAL A 276 -2.23 0.18 12.79
N THR A 277 -3.16 -0.75 12.63
CA THR A 277 -4.08 -1.21 13.70
C THR A 277 -3.88 -2.69 14.04
N GLY A 278 -3.15 -3.40 13.18
CA GLY A 278 -2.71 -4.78 13.35
C GLY A 278 -1.73 -5.12 12.20
N GLY A 279 -1.10 -6.29 12.25
CA GLY A 279 -0.09 -6.67 11.25
C GLY A 279 1.17 -5.81 11.33
N SER A 280 1.93 -5.76 10.23
CA SER A 280 3.23 -5.08 10.18
C SER A 280 3.34 -4.11 9.00
N LEU A 281 3.73 -2.87 9.26
CA LEU A 281 4.18 -1.91 8.25
C LEU A 281 5.71 -1.81 8.31
N ILE A 282 6.37 -1.98 7.17
CA ILE A 282 7.82 -2.09 7.08
C ILE A 282 8.35 -1.04 6.12
N PHE A 283 9.27 -0.20 6.60
CA PHE A 283 10.00 0.78 5.81
C PHE A 283 11.46 0.33 5.63
N GLN A 284 11.95 0.36 4.38
CA GLN A 284 13.36 0.11 4.07
C GLN A 284 14.11 1.38 3.62
N ASP A 285 13.45 2.53 3.56
CA ASP A 285 14.04 3.79 3.13
C ASP A 285 13.42 4.95 3.93
N ASN A 286 13.73 6.17 3.53
CA ASN A 286 13.32 7.40 4.18
C ASN A 286 11.79 7.54 4.24
N LEU A 287 11.32 8.07 5.36
CA LEU A 287 9.95 8.55 5.56
C LEU A 287 9.97 10.07 5.74
N THR A 288 9.18 10.78 4.95
CA THR A 288 9.01 12.24 5.10
C THR A 288 7.54 12.56 5.34
N LEU A 289 7.26 13.21 6.47
CA LEU A 289 5.95 13.69 6.87
C LEU A 289 5.94 15.23 6.89
N GLU A 290 5.04 15.82 6.11
CA GLU A 290 4.72 17.25 6.15
C GLU A 290 3.85 17.59 7.38
N PRO A 291 3.67 18.88 7.75
CA PRO A 291 2.95 19.27 8.97
C PRO A 291 1.54 18.70 9.15
N GLN A 292 0.83 18.43 8.04
CA GLN A 292 -0.52 17.88 8.03
C GLN A 292 -0.55 16.34 8.09
N ASP A 293 0.58 15.67 7.88
CA ASP A 293 0.66 14.22 7.74
C ASP A 293 0.60 13.52 9.10
N GLU A 294 0.05 12.31 9.10
CA GLU A 294 -0.11 11.48 10.29
C GLU A 294 0.30 10.03 10.02
N LEU A 295 1.13 9.48 10.89
CA LEU A 295 1.36 8.05 11.06
C LEU A 295 0.83 7.66 12.44
N ALA A 296 -0.26 6.90 12.46
CA ALA A 296 -0.91 6.45 13.68
C ALA A 296 -0.77 4.94 13.85
N GLN A 297 -0.49 4.51 15.08
CA GLN A 297 -0.41 3.10 15.45
C GLN A 297 -1.28 2.80 16.67
N THR A 298 -2.11 1.77 16.55
CA THR A 298 -2.96 1.23 17.61
C THR A 298 -3.00 -0.29 17.55
N GLY A 299 -3.64 -0.92 18.55
CA GLY A 299 -3.75 -2.37 18.63
C GLY A 299 -2.41 -3.11 18.75
N ASN A 300 -2.44 -4.44 18.57
CA ASN A 300 -1.22 -5.26 18.57
C ASN A 300 -0.61 -5.27 17.16
N SER A 301 0.06 -4.19 16.81
CA SER A 301 0.67 -3.96 15.50
C SER A 301 2.15 -3.64 15.59
N GLU A 302 2.85 -3.77 14.47
CA GLU A 302 4.27 -3.43 14.35
C GLU A 302 4.50 -2.38 13.26
N ILE A 303 5.38 -1.43 13.54
CA ILE A 303 6.00 -0.56 12.52
C ILE A 303 7.50 -0.80 12.60
N ARG A 304 8.14 -1.13 11.47
CA ARG A 304 9.55 -1.54 11.43
C ARG A 304 10.33 -0.67 10.47
N PHE A 305 11.50 -0.22 10.90
CA PHE A 305 12.49 0.48 10.08
C PHE A 305 13.72 -0.42 9.96
N GLN A 306 13.81 -1.23 8.89
CA GLN A 306 14.81 -2.32 8.85
C GLN A 306 16.12 -1.98 8.16
N SER A 307 16.14 -0.91 7.38
CA SER A 307 17.31 -0.49 6.60
C SER A 307 17.74 0.92 6.99
N THR A 308 18.90 1.35 6.47
CA THR A 308 19.40 2.69 6.73
C THR A 308 18.51 3.76 6.10
N GLY A 309 18.00 4.68 6.90
CA GLY A 309 17.13 5.75 6.44
C GLY A 309 16.94 6.86 7.48
N SER A 310 16.23 7.90 7.08
CA SER A 310 15.85 9.02 7.92
C SER A 310 14.33 9.14 7.98
N ILE A 311 13.82 9.48 9.15
CA ILE A 311 12.43 9.89 9.35
C ILE A 311 12.45 11.40 9.55
N THR A 312 12.03 12.13 8.53
CA THR A 312 11.87 13.59 8.58
C THR A 312 10.42 13.88 8.95
N ASN A 313 10.18 14.32 10.19
CA ASN A 313 8.84 14.50 10.72
C ASN A 313 8.56 15.95 11.05
N ASP A 314 7.81 16.63 10.19
CA ASP A 314 7.17 17.91 10.51
C ASP A 314 5.70 17.72 10.94
N GLY A 315 5.13 16.53 10.68
CA GLY A 315 3.75 16.16 11.01
C GLY A 315 3.61 15.46 12.36
N SER A 316 2.81 14.40 12.39
CA SER A 316 2.47 13.65 13.61
C SER A 316 2.76 12.16 13.48
N ILE A 317 3.66 11.65 14.32
CA ILE A 317 3.78 10.22 14.62
C ILE A 317 3.13 9.99 15.97
N ASN A 318 1.99 9.30 15.95
CA ASN A 318 1.15 9.04 17.12
C ASN A 318 0.90 7.54 17.28
N CYS A 319 1.89 6.85 17.82
CA CYS A 319 1.77 5.44 18.15
C CYS A 319 1.33 5.29 19.61
N THR A 320 0.05 5.00 19.85
CA THR A 320 -0.52 4.88 21.20
C THR A 320 -0.63 3.44 21.68
N ASP A 321 -0.55 2.46 20.77
CA ASP A 321 -0.34 1.05 21.10
C ASP A 321 0.72 0.45 20.15
N GLY A 322 0.92 -0.87 20.21
CA GLY A 322 1.84 -1.59 19.34
C GLY A 322 3.30 -1.32 19.66
N THR A 323 4.17 -1.75 18.76
CA THR A 323 5.63 -1.59 18.88
C THR A 323 6.19 -0.95 17.62
N VAL A 324 7.06 0.05 17.79
CA VAL A 324 7.93 0.58 16.74
C VAL A 324 9.32 -0.01 16.92
N ILE A 325 9.86 -0.63 15.88
CA ILE A 325 11.13 -1.39 15.91
C ILE A 325 12.13 -0.77 14.93
N PHE A 326 13.31 -0.42 15.44
CA PHE A 326 14.43 0.07 14.65
C PHE A 326 15.47 -1.04 14.51
N GLU A 327 15.57 -1.63 13.31
CA GLU A 327 16.49 -2.73 13.02
C GLU A 327 17.66 -2.28 12.14
N GLY A 328 17.45 -1.23 11.33
CA GLY A 328 18.50 -0.56 10.56
C GLY A 328 19.10 0.64 11.31
N THR A 329 19.84 1.48 10.59
CA THR A 329 20.24 2.81 11.08
C THR A 329 19.15 3.83 10.76
N THR A 330 18.48 4.36 11.78
CA THR A 330 17.40 5.32 11.62
C THR A 330 17.74 6.67 12.24
N ASN A 331 17.67 7.73 11.42
CA ASN A 331 17.89 9.10 11.87
C ASN A 331 16.54 9.83 12.03
N LEU A 332 16.19 10.23 13.24
CA LEU A 332 15.01 11.05 13.52
C LEU A 332 15.36 12.53 13.31
N ALA A 333 14.61 13.20 12.44
CA ALA A 333 14.82 14.60 12.09
C ALA A 333 13.53 15.42 12.22
N ASN A 334 13.70 16.70 12.53
CA ASN A 334 12.67 17.72 12.73
C ASN A 334 11.79 17.49 13.97
N ASN A 335 11.01 18.52 14.30
CA ASN A 335 10.32 18.68 15.59
C ASN A 335 8.80 18.50 15.49
N GLY A 336 8.32 17.68 14.55
CA GLY A 336 6.95 17.17 14.55
C GLY A 336 6.63 16.39 15.84
N GLN A 337 5.41 15.90 15.97
CA GLN A 337 5.02 15.09 17.13
C GLN A 337 5.66 13.70 17.04
N TRP A 338 6.38 13.31 18.10
CA TRP A 338 7.02 12.01 18.24
C TRP A 338 6.46 11.30 19.47
N GLN A 339 5.50 10.41 19.26
CA GLN A 339 4.94 9.55 20.30
C GLN A 339 5.06 8.08 19.87
N PHE A 340 5.72 7.30 20.71
CA PHE A 340 5.81 5.85 20.63
C PHE A 340 5.08 5.22 21.81
N ASN A 341 4.44 4.06 21.59
CA ASN A 341 3.99 3.26 22.72
C ASN A 341 5.13 2.41 23.21
N ASN A 342 5.34 1.24 22.60
CA ASN A 342 6.58 0.50 22.79
C ASN A 342 7.59 0.90 21.71
N LEU A 343 8.84 1.10 22.13
CA LEU A 343 9.97 1.33 21.25
C LEU A 343 11.00 0.22 21.46
N GLU A 344 11.44 -0.38 20.36
CA GLU A 344 12.52 -1.36 20.35
C GLU A 344 13.64 -0.92 19.42
N ILE A 345 14.88 -0.97 19.90
CA ILE A 345 16.08 -0.94 19.08
C ILE A 345 16.59 -2.39 19.03
N ALA A 346 16.49 -3.01 17.86
CA ALA A 346 16.90 -4.39 17.68
C ALA A 346 18.43 -4.54 17.77
N SER A 347 18.91 -5.77 17.96
CA SER A 347 20.34 -6.07 17.97
C SER A 347 21.04 -5.54 16.71
N GLY A 348 22.03 -4.67 16.89
CA GLY A 348 22.76 -4.03 15.78
C GLY A 348 22.02 -2.87 15.10
N GLY A 349 20.77 -2.59 15.46
CA GLY A 349 20.04 -1.39 15.04
C GLY A 349 20.63 -0.12 15.65
N ILE A 350 20.46 1.02 14.98
CA ILE A 350 20.96 2.31 15.45
C ILE A 350 19.83 3.34 15.36
N LEU A 351 19.49 3.97 16.49
CA LEU A 351 18.52 5.05 16.56
C LEU A 351 19.23 6.37 16.90
N ASN A 352 19.26 7.30 15.96
CA ASN A 352 19.86 8.62 16.14
C ASN A 352 18.77 9.69 16.24
N GLN A 353 18.63 10.35 17.38
CA GLN A 353 17.88 11.61 17.48
C GLN A 353 18.75 12.72 16.90
N SER A 354 18.69 12.93 15.58
CA SER A 354 19.60 13.86 14.89
C SER A 354 19.19 15.31 15.13
N THR A 355 17.92 15.62 14.84
CA THR A 355 17.33 16.96 15.09
C THR A 355 15.93 16.89 15.69
N ALA A 356 15.43 15.68 16.00
CA ALA A 356 14.21 15.50 16.77
C ALA A 356 14.46 15.89 18.24
N GLY A 357 13.97 17.07 18.64
CA GLY A 357 14.24 17.66 19.95
C GLY A 357 13.65 16.88 21.13
N ARG A 358 12.59 16.09 20.89
CA ARG A 358 12.00 15.22 21.91
C ARG A 358 11.38 13.98 21.29
N VAL A 359 11.56 12.84 21.95
CA VAL A 359 10.79 11.63 21.73
C VAL A 359 10.01 11.27 22.99
N ASN A 360 8.73 10.93 22.84
CA ASN A 360 7.88 10.48 23.93
C ASN A 360 7.59 8.98 23.80
N VAL A 361 7.57 8.28 24.92
CA VAL A 361 7.37 6.84 25.03
C VAL A 361 6.35 6.60 26.13
N SER A 362 5.22 5.96 25.81
CA SER A 362 4.15 5.67 26.77
C SER A 362 4.12 4.22 27.26
N GLY A 363 4.86 3.34 26.59
CA GLY A 363 5.03 1.93 26.90
C GLY A 363 6.49 1.59 27.20
N ASN A 364 6.93 0.39 26.83
CA ASN A 364 8.27 -0.08 27.13
C ASN A 364 9.32 0.51 26.18
N TRP A 365 10.52 0.74 26.71
CA TRP A 365 11.72 1.02 25.94
C TRP A 365 12.65 -0.18 26.02
N VAL A 366 12.97 -0.77 24.87
CA VAL A 366 13.82 -1.96 24.81
C VAL A 366 14.99 -1.68 23.87
N ASN A 367 16.22 -1.86 24.35
CA ASN A 367 17.41 -1.89 23.49
C ASN A 367 18.09 -3.27 23.59
N ASN A 368 17.85 -4.09 22.58
CA ASN A 368 18.28 -5.49 22.47
C ASN A 368 19.69 -5.63 21.87
N GLY A 369 20.64 -4.78 22.26
CA GLY A 369 22.01 -4.79 21.75
C GLY A 369 22.22 -3.90 20.51
N GLY A 370 21.32 -2.95 20.29
CA GLY A 370 21.49 -1.83 19.36
C GLY A 370 22.18 -0.63 20.01
N THR A 371 22.18 0.50 19.30
CA THR A 371 22.77 1.76 19.73
C THR A 371 21.75 2.89 19.70
N PHE A 372 21.55 3.56 20.83
CA PHE A 372 20.81 4.81 20.90
C PHE A 372 21.77 6.01 20.98
N SER A 373 21.56 7.00 20.13
CA SER A 373 22.29 8.28 20.14
C SER A 373 21.31 9.43 20.29
N ALA A 374 21.13 9.90 21.52
CA ALA A 374 20.22 11.00 21.84
C ALA A 374 20.71 12.37 21.33
N GLY A 375 22.01 12.52 21.07
CA GLY A 375 22.61 13.83 20.81
C GLY A 375 22.41 14.77 22.01
N LEU A 376 21.79 15.93 21.78
CA LEU A 376 21.42 16.90 22.83
C LEU A 376 19.90 16.90 23.12
N ASN A 377 19.19 15.86 22.70
CA ASN A 377 17.73 15.85 22.67
C ASN A 377 17.11 15.11 23.86
N SER A 378 15.82 15.34 24.09
CA SER A 378 15.10 14.84 25.25
C SER A 378 14.37 13.52 24.96
N THR A 379 14.32 12.65 25.97
CA THR A 379 13.45 11.48 25.99
C THR A 379 12.49 11.59 27.17
N THR A 380 11.20 11.43 26.89
CA THR A 380 10.12 11.56 27.87
C THR A 380 9.36 10.26 28.02
N PHE A 381 9.30 9.75 29.25
CA PHE A 381 8.47 8.62 29.62
C PHE A 381 7.14 9.14 30.17
N ASN A 382 6.05 8.90 29.44
CA ASN A 382 4.73 9.51 29.68
C ASN A 382 3.58 8.50 29.83
N GLY A 383 3.89 7.21 29.95
CA GLY A 383 2.92 6.15 30.17
C GLY A 383 2.15 6.27 31.48
N THR A 384 0.99 5.61 31.55
CA THR A 384 0.20 5.46 32.80
C THR A 384 0.34 4.09 33.43
N THR A 385 0.89 3.13 32.68
CA THR A 385 1.33 1.82 33.18
C THR A 385 2.82 1.88 33.49
N THR A 386 3.33 0.90 34.25
CA THR A 386 4.78 0.75 34.43
C THR A 386 5.46 0.52 33.08
N GLN A 387 6.42 1.38 32.78
CA GLN A 387 7.22 1.34 31.57
C GLN A 387 8.57 0.71 31.91
N THR A 388 8.85 -0.46 31.35
CA THR A 388 10.15 -1.11 31.54
C THR A 388 11.14 -0.51 30.55
N ILE A 389 12.31 -0.08 31.06
CA ILE A 389 13.44 0.41 30.27
C ILE A 389 14.50 -0.69 30.31
N ASP A 390 14.39 -1.65 29.40
CA ASP A 390 15.26 -2.83 29.33
C ASP A 390 16.36 -2.59 28.31
N VAL A 391 17.58 -2.33 28.78
CA VAL A 391 18.76 -2.12 27.94
C VAL A 391 19.81 -3.17 28.23
N SER A 392 20.37 -3.75 27.16
CA SER A 392 21.38 -4.82 27.27
C SER A 392 22.80 -4.32 27.56
N ALA A 393 23.02 -3.00 27.48
CA ALA A 393 24.28 -2.31 27.76
C ALA A 393 23.98 -0.92 28.32
N ASN A 394 24.98 -0.26 28.92
CA ASN A 394 24.81 1.10 29.45
C ASN A 394 24.37 2.06 28.34
N GLU A 395 23.14 2.55 28.45
CA GLU A 395 22.55 3.51 27.52
C GLU A 395 22.50 4.90 28.14
N THR A 396 22.88 5.93 27.37
CA THR A 396 22.83 7.31 27.83
C THR A 396 21.62 8.05 27.27
N PHE A 397 20.76 8.55 28.16
CA PHE A 397 19.76 9.56 27.84
C PHE A 397 20.34 10.95 28.10
N ASN A 398 20.23 11.85 27.12
CA ASN A 398 20.77 13.21 27.29
C ASN A 398 19.90 14.01 28.26
N ASP A 399 18.69 14.37 27.86
CA ASP A 399 17.71 14.97 28.77
C ASP A 399 16.60 13.96 29.06
N PHE A 400 16.37 13.68 30.34
CA PHE A 400 15.46 12.63 30.79
C PHE A 400 14.28 13.22 31.54
N THR A 401 13.06 12.84 31.11
CA THR A 401 11.81 13.28 31.73
C THR A 401 10.90 12.11 32.08
N ILE A 402 10.31 12.13 33.28
CA ILE A 402 9.22 11.22 33.70
C ILE A 402 8.00 12.06 34.06
N SER A 403 6.89 11.85 33.36
CA SER A 403 5.64 12.56 33.62
C SER A 403 5.00 12.15 34.95
N ALA A 404 4.16 13.00 35.54
CA ALA A 404 3.61 12.80 36.89
C ALA A 404 2.86 11.47 37.12
N SER A 405 2.25 10.88 36.09
CA SER A 405 1.54 9.60 36.18
C SER A 405 2.38 8.39 35.74
N ALA A 406 3.61 8.62 35.31
CA ALA A 406 4.49 7.58 34.77
C ALA A 406 5.31 6.90 35.88
N VAL A 407 5.52 5.60 35.68
CA VAL A 407 6.50 4.82 36.43
C VAL A 407 7.50 4.28 35.41
N ALA A 408 8.75 4.74 35.49
CA ALA A 408 9.86 4.22 34.71
C ALA A 408 10.60 3.18 35.55
N ASN A 409 10.63 1.93 35.10
CA ASN A 409 11.28 0.83 35.79
C ASN A 409 12.55 0.41 35.06
N ILE A 410 13.69 0.57 35.73
CA ILE A 410 14.98 0.05 35.29
C ILE A 410 15.15 -1.33 35.95
N PRO A 411 15.03 -2.45 35.21
CA PRO A 411 15.15 -3.77 35.80
C PRO A 411 16.58 -4.08 36.22
N ALA A 412 16.77 -5.06 37.11
CA ALA A 412 18.07 -5.47 37.64
C ALA A 412 19.12 -5.87 36.57
N THR A 413 18.69 -6.17 35.35
CA THR A 413 19.54 -6.51 34.20
C THR A 413 20.02 -5.29 33.42
N SER A 414 19.55 -4.09 33.74
CA SER A 414 19.78 -2.88 32.97
C SER A 414 20.61 -1.85 33.72
N GLU A 415 21.43 -1.13 32.96
CA GLU A 415 22.20 0.02 33.42
C GLU A 415 21.90 1.19 32.47
N ILE A 416 21.56 2.35 33.04
CA ILE A 416 21.40 3.58 32.26
C ILE A 416 22.25 4.71 32.82
N THR A 417 22.55 5.68 31.96
CA THR A 417 23.12 6.96 32.34
C THR A 417 22.15 8.07 31.99
N ILE A 418 21.82 8.91 32.96
CA ILE A 418 21.06 10.14 32.76
C ILE A 418 22.06 11.30 32.77
N ALA A 419 22.35 11.84 31.59
CA ALA A 419 23.33 12.92 31.45
C ALA A 419 22.79 14.25 32.00
N GLY A 420 21.50 14.49 31.81
CA GLY A 420 20.73 15.64 32.26
C GLY A 420 19.34 15.19 32.68
N ILE A 421 18.90 15.63 33.86
CA ILE A 421 17.50 15.50 34.27
C ILE A 421 16.80 16.80 33.87
N GLU A 422 15.81 16.70 32.99
CA GLU A 422 14.96 17.84 32.67
C GLU A 422 13.82 17.94 33.70
N GLN A 423 13.11 16.83 33.95
CA GLN A 423 12.03 16.81 34.94
C GLN A 423 11.64 15.39 35.35
N ILE A 424 11.60 15.09 36.64
CA ILE A 424 11.02 13.85 37.16
C ILE A 424 9.86 14.23 38.09
N ASP A 425 8.64 14.08 37.57
CA ASP A 425 7.39 14.27 38.32
C ASP A 425 6.78 12.93 38.76
N GLY A 426 7.02 11.86 37.98
CA GLY A 426 6.54 10.51 38.26
C GLY A 426 7.50 9.70 39.15
N SER A 427 7.46 8.38 39.01
CA SER A 427 8.35 7.48 39.76
C SER A 427 9.46 6.92 38.87
N LEU A 428 10.69 6.98 39.36
CA LEU A 428 11.84 6.26 38.82
C LEU A 428 12.15 5.09 39.75
N ASN A 429 11.94 3.86 39.26
CA ASN A 429 12.31 2.64 39.96
C ASN A 429 13.67 2.13 39.50
N ASN A 430 14.67 2.12 40.39
CA ASN A 430 16.06 1.78 40.11
C ASN A 430 16.41 0.35 40.59
N ASP A 431 15.63 -0.68 40.26
CA ASP A 431 16.03 -2.06 40.58
C ASP A 431 17.36 -2.46 39.88
N GLY A 432 17.64 -1.82 38.73
CA GLY A 432 18.93 -1.85 38.03
C GLY A 432 19.92 -0.79 38.51
N ILE A 433 20.73 -0.27 37.58
CA ILE A 433 21.72 0.78 37.87
C ILE A 433 21.33 2.06 37.16
N VAL A 434 21.29 3.18 37.90
CA VAL A 434 21.02 4.51 37.33
C VAL A 434 22.16 5.47 37.65
N ASN A 435 22.96 5.81 36.64
CA ASN A 435 24.06 6.75 36.78
C ASN A 435 23.61 8.19 36.47
N PHE A 436 23.53 9.04 37.48
CA PHE A 436 23.23 10.47 37.31
C PHE A 436 24.53 11.27 37.08
N ARG A 437 24.66 11.97 35.94
CA ARG A 437 25.78 12.91 35.71
C ARG A 437 25.53 14.29 36.31
N THR A 438 24.28 14.73 36.28
CA THR A 438 23.79 15.91 37.02
C THR A 438 22.93 15.39 38.17
N GLY A 439 23.11 15.89 39.40
CA GLY A 439 22.39 15.40 40.58
C GLY A 439 20.85 15.46 40.43
N TYR A 440 20.14 14.66 41.23
CA TYR A 440 18.66 14.56 41.25
C TYR A 440 17.95 15.74 41.94
N ASP A 441 18.70 16.74 42.40
CA ASP A 441 18.19 17.83 43.23
C ASP A 441 17.05 18.62 42.54
N ASN A 442 16.01 18.96 43.31
CA ASN A 442 14.83 19.73 42.90
C ASN A 442 13.79 19.02 42.00
N ASN A 443 13.86 17.69 41.86
CA ASN A 443 12.77 16.91 41.27
C ASN A 443 11.68 16.60 42.31
N VAL A 444 10.42 16.54 41.88
CA VAL A 444 9.25 16.29 42.75
C VAL A 444 8.80 14.83 42.76
N GLY A 445 9.29 14.03 41.81
CA GLY A 445 8.99 12.61 41.66
C GLY A 445 9.74 11.72 42.65
N LEU A 446 9.31 10.46 42.71
CA LEU A 446 9.81 9.46 43.64
C LEU A 446 10.98 8.68 43.01
N LEU A 447 12.12 8.64 43.71
CA LEU A 447 13.16 7.62 43.49
C LEU A 447 12.86 6.42 44.39
N SER A 448 12.60 5.26 43.79
CA SER A 448 12.34 3.99 44.48
C SER A 448 13.22 2.88 43.89
N GLY A 449 13.27 1.72 44.53
CA GLY A 449 14.04 0.55 44.06
C GLY A 449 15.11 0.13 45.07
N ASP A 450 15.72 -1.03 44.84
CA ASP A 450 16.80 -1.58 45.68
C ASP A 450 18.16 -1.71 44.96
N GLY A 451 18.23 -1.27 43.69
CA GLY A 451 19.46 -1.22 42.93
C GLY A 451 20.34 -0.02 43.27
N THR A 452 21.38 0.19 42.45
CA THR A 452 22.50 1.10 42.74
C THR A 452 22.35 2.47 42.09
#